data_AF-A0A0K2SM13-F1
#
_entry.id   AF-A0A0K2SM13-F1
#
_cell.length_a   1.000
_cell.length_b   1.000
_cell.length_c   1.000
_cell.angle_alpha   90.00
_cell.angle_beta   90.00
_cell.angle_gamma   90.00
#
_symmetry.space_group_name_H-M   'P 1'
#
loop_
_entity.id
_entity.type
_entity.pdbx_description
1 polymer ?
#
loop_
_entity_poly.entity_id
_entity_poly.type
_entity_poly.pdbx_seq_one_letter_code
_entity_poly.pdbx_strand_id
1 'polypeptide(L)'
;MRQLSIEELDRVLKGWRGRTVRVAKREQDNWDRVEIDLEDVGYQENERSIDDYVGRHVLQLHGAGTVEPEPGAELSSLPGRALEIPLTADDTYILEDGRLEIWSPRGQYVLEGVAKNPS
;
A
#
# COMPACT_ATOMS: atom_id res chain seq x y z
N MET A 1 16.20 10.53 -0.05
CA MET A 1 14.79 10.90 0.23
C MET A 1 14.21 11.87 -0.82
N ARG A 2 13.02 11.58 -1.38
CA ARG A 2 12.26 12.46 -2.30
C ARG A 2 10.77 12.42 -1.95
N GLN A 3 10.15 13.58 -1.68
CA GLN A 3 8.69 13.68 -1.53
C GLN A 3 8.01 13.62 -2.90
N LEU A 4 6.91 12.86 -3.02
CA LEU A 4 6.19 12.64 -4.27
C LEU A 4 4.83 13.35 -4.29
N SER A 5 4.36 13.71 -5.49
CA SER A 5 2.92 13.93 -5.74
C SER A 5 2.17 12.60 -5.86
N ILE A 6 0.83 12.64 -5.87
CA ILE A 6 0.00 11.44 -6.08
C ILE A 6 0.22 10.82 -7.49
N GLU A 7 0.49 11.63 -8.51
CA GLU A 7 0.79 11.16 -9.87
C GLU A 7 2.20 10.54 -9.97
N GLU A 8 3.13 10.98 -9.13
CA GLU A 8 4.46 10.35 -9.01
C GLU A 8 4.40 9.05 -8.23
N LEU A 9 3.60 9.01 -7.15
CA LEU A 9 3.27 7.79 -6.42
C LEU A 9 2.70 6.72 -7.38
N ASP A 10 1.69 7.08 -8.18
CA ASP A 10 1.08 6.19 -9.18
C ASP A 10 2.13 5.65 -10.16
N ARG A 11 3.00 6.52 -10.69
CA ARG A 11 4.07 6.11 -11.61
C ARG A 11 5.06 5.14 -10.98
N VAL A 12 5.45 5.36 -9.72
CA VAL A 12 6.34 4.46 -8.98
C VAL A 12 5.70 3.08 -8.82
N LEU A 13 4.47 3.04 -8.32
CA LEU A 13 3.75 1.79 -8.07
C LEU A 13 3.47 1.01 -9.36
N LYS A 14 3.06 1.69 -10.44
CA LYS A 14 2.88 1.06 -11.75
C LYS A 14 4.19 0.49 -12.30
N GLY A 15 5.33 1.11 -11.99
CA GLY A 15 6.66 0.60 -12.31
C GLY A 15 7.03 -0.69 -11.57
N TRP A 16 6.31 -1.03 -10.50
CA TRP A 16 6.47 -2.30 -9.76
C TRP A 16 5.54 -3.42 -10.24
N ARG A 17 4.68 -3.19 -11.24
CA ARG A 17 3.86 -4.27 -11.82
C ARG A 17 4.73 -5.45 -12.26
N GLY A 18 4.26 -6.66 -12.00
CA GLY A 18 4.99 -7.91 -12.22
C GLY A 18 6.01 -8.27 -11.15
N ARG A 19 6.16 -7.45 -10.10
CA ARG A 19 7.00 -7.72 -8.93
C ARG A 19 6.17 -8.15 -7.73
N THR A 20 6.84 -8.72 -6.73
CA THR A 20 6.22 -8.85 -5.41
C THR A 20 6.43 -7.53 -4.65
N VAL A 21 5.36 -6.98 -4.09
CA VAL A 21 5.40 -5.80 -3.23
C VAL A 21 5.18 -6.24 -1.79
N ARG A 22 6.12 -5.90 -0.92
CA ARG A 22 5.96 -6.04 0.52
C ARG A 22 5.38 -4.76 1.07
N VAL A 23 4.29 -4.86 1.81
CA VAL A 23 3.66 -3.75 2.49
C VAL A 23 3.67 -4.03 3.98
N ALA A 24 4.25 -3.13 4.76
CA ALA A 24 4.12 -3.11 6.20
C ALA A 24 3.25 -1.92 6.59
N LYS A 25 2.18 -2.16 7.34
CA LYS A 25 1.31 -1.12 7.86
C LYS A 25 1.50 -1.03 9.36
N ARG A 26 1.69 0.19 9.86
CA ARG A 26 1.92 0.47 11.27
C ARG A 26 0.92 1.50 11.77
N GLU A 27 0.04 1.09 12.67
CA GLU A 27 -0.93 1.94 13.35
C GLU A 27 -0.78 1.74 14.85
N GLN A 28 -0.31 2.76 15.59
CA GLN A 28 -0.08 2.67 17.04
C GLN A 28 0.71 1.39 17.43
N ASP A 29 0.03 0.40 18.05
CA ASP A 29 0.59 -0.87 18.50
C ASP A 29 0.33 -2.05 17.54
N ASN A 30 -0.38 -1.83 16.43
CA ASN A 30 -0.66 -2.84 15.43
C ASN A 30 0.34 -2.81 14.29
N TRP A 31 0.77 -4.00 13.87
CA TRP A 31 1.69 -4.17 12.76
C TRP A 31 1.28 -5.37 11.92
N ASP A 32 0.71 -5.08 10.76
CA ASP A 32 0.38 -6.07 9.74
C ASP A 32 1.36 -5.99 8.57
N ARG A 33 1.60 -7.16 7.96
CA ARG A 33 2.39 -7.27 6.73
C ARG A 33 1.59 -7.97 5.65
N VAL A 34 1.72 -7.44 4.44
CA VAL A 34 1.14 -8.03 3.23
C VAL A 34 2.25 -8.24 2.23
N GLU A 35 2.32 -9.42 1.63
CA GLU A 35 3.09 -9.65 0.41
C GLU A 35 2.09 -9.82 -0.74
N ILE A 36 2.24 -9.04 -1.80
CA ILE A 36 1.35 -9.09 -2.97
C ILE A 36 2.17 -9.20 -4.25
N ASP A 37 1.86 -10.19 -5.08
CA ASP A 37 2.31 -10.25 -6.47
C ASP A 37 1.52 -9.22 -7.27
N LEU A 38 2.12 -8.04 -7.45
CA LEU A 38 1.43 -6.87 -8.00
C LEU A 38 1.14 -7.07 -9.49
N GLU A 39 -0.14 -7.26 -9.81
CA GLU A 39 -0.67 -7.39 -11.16
C GLU A 39 -1.10 -6.03 -11.71
N ASP A 40 -1.80 -5.22 -10.89
CA ASP A 40 -2.26 -3.89 -11.28
C ASP A 40 -2.32 -2.91 -10.10
N VAL A 41 -2.39 -1.61 -10.43
CA VAL A 41 -2.52 -0.50 -9.49
C VAL A 41 -3.72 0.32 -9.94
N GLY A 42 -4.72 0.43 -9.07
CA GLY A 42 -5.95 1.17 -9.27
C GLY A 42 -6.12 2.29 -8.27
N TYR A 43 -6.98 3.25 -8.60
CA TYR A 43 -7.44 4.29 -7.70
C TYR A 43 -8.94 4.36 -7.80
N GLN A 44 -9.61 4.26 -6.65
CA GLN A 44 -11.04 4.45 -6.54
C GLN A 44 -11.32 5.78 -5.84
N GLU A 45 -12.16 6.62 -6.42
CA GLU A 45 -12.65 7.81 -5.73
C GLU A 45 -13.79 7.38 -4.79
N ASN A 46 -13.72 7.78 -3.52
CA ASN A 46 -14.84 7.59 -2.60
C ASN A 46 -15.89 8.67 -2.92
N GLU A 47 -17.09 8.26 -3.36
CA GLU A 47 -18.20 9.18 -3.56
C GLU A 47 -18.59 9.80 -2.20
N ARG A 48 -18.10 11.04 -1.97
CA ARG A 48 -18.49 11.98 -0.90
C ARG A 48 -18.89 11.32 0.43
N SER A 49 -17.91 11.06 1.30
CA SER A 49 -18.21 11.03 2.73
C SER A 49 -18.50 12.47 3.20
N ILE A 50 -19.59 12.64 3.93
CA ILE A 50 -19.98 13.91 4.57
C ILE A 50 -19.03 14.27 5.72
N ASP A 51 -18.18 13.31 6.10
CA ASP A 51 -17.12 13.45 7.08
C ASP A 51 -15.78 13.55 6.33
N ASP A 52 -14.93 14.52 6.68
CA ASP A 52 -13.54 14.66 6.19
C ASP A 52 -12.63 13.48 6.62
N TYR A 53 -13.25 12.43 7.15
CA TYR A 53 -12.66 11.27 7.81
C TYR A 53 -12.43 10.07 6.87
N VAL A 54 -12.99 10.06 5.66
CA VAL A 54 -12.73 9.02 4.65
C VAL A 54 -11.87 9.62 3.55
N GLY A 55 -10.71 9.03 3.30
CA GLY A 55 -9.80 9.48 2.23
C GLY A 55 -10.53 9.62 0.91
N ARG A 56 -10.27 10.71 0.17
CA ARG A 56 -10.93 11.01 -1.11
C ARG A 56 -10.64 9.93 -2.15
N HIS A 57 -9.49 9.29 -2.06
CA HIS A 57 -9.10 8.19 -2.93
C HIS A 57 -8.73 6.96 -2.10
N VAL A 58 -8.94 5.80 -2.68
CA VAL A 58 -8.42 4.52 -2.19
C VAL A 58 -7.44 4.01 -3.24
N LEU A 59 -6.18 3.90 -2.86
CA LEU A 59 -5.17 3.19 -3.64
C LEU A 59 -5.44 1.69 -3.52
N GLN A 60 -5.54 1.01 -4.65
CA GLN A 60 -5.73 -0.43 -4.72
C GLN A 60 -4.52 -1.09 -5.38
N LEU A 61 -3.86 -1.99 -4.65
CA LEU A 61 -2.83 -2.87 -5.19
C LEU A 61 -3.49 -4.22 -5.48
N HIS A 62 -3.63 -4.57 -6.77
CA HIS A 62 -4.31 -5.79 -7.21
C HIS A 62 -3.31 -6.90 -7.45
N GLY A 63 -3.62 -8.11 -6.97
CA GLY A 63 -2.73 -9.25 -7.07
C GLY A 63 -3.04 -10.39 -6.09
N ALA A 64 -2.48 -11.57 -6.39
CA ALA A 64 -2.42 -12.63 -5.40
C ALA A 64 -1.51 -12.21 -4.25
N GLY A 65 -1.84 -12.54 -3.02
CA GLY A 65 -0.98 -12.20 -1.90
C GLY A 65 -1.27 -12.98 -0.65
N THR A 66 -0.51 -12.68 0.39
CA THR A 66 -0.70 -13.21 1.74
C THR A 66 -0.63 -12.09 2.76
N VAL A 67 -1.36 -12.24 3.86
CA VAL A 67 -1.34 -11.33 5.01
C VAL A 67 -0.84 -12.07 6.25
N GLU A 68 0.09 -11.43 6.96
CA GLU A 68 0.52 -11.73 8.32
C GLU A 68 -0.11 -10.65 9.22
N PRO A 69 -1.20 -10.94 9.95
CA PRO A 69 -1.96 -9.92 10.68
C PRO A 69 -1.21 -9.38 11.91
N GLU A 70 -0.28 -10.16 12.46
CA GLU A 70 0.64 -9.76 13.52
C GLU A 70 1.92 -10.60 13.40
N PRO A 71 3.09 -10.09 13.82
CA PRO A 71 4.35 -10.80 13.68
C PRO A 71 4.33 -12.19 14.34
N GLY A 72 4.54 -13.23 13.52
CA GLY A 72 4.54 -14.63 13.94
C GLY A 72 3.18 -15.34 13.81
N ALA A 73 2.13 -14.64 13.37
CA ALA A 73 0.85 -15.28 13.06
C ALA A 73 0.91 -16.11 11.76
N GLU A 74 -0.05 -17.02 11.61
CA GLU A 74 -0.17 -17.83 10.40
C GLU A 74 -0.50 -16.95 9.19
N LEU A 75 0.24 -17.17 8.09
CA LEU A 75 -0.03 -16.51 6.82
C LEU A 75 -1.36 -16.99 6.25
N SER A 76 -2.21 -16.05 5.87
CA SER A 76 -3.46 -16.33 5.17
C SER A 76 -3.47 -15.64 3.81
N SER A 77 -4.27 -16.15 2.86
CA SER A 77 -4.39 -15.52 1.54
C SER A 77 -5.00 -14.13 1.66
N LEU A 78 -4.47 -13.18 0.87
CA LEU A 78 -5.00 -11.81 0.78
C LEU A 78 -6.45 -11.87 0.26
N PRO A 79 -7.45 -11.47 1.07
CA PRO A 79 -8.85 -11.50 0.66
C PRO A 79 -9.10 -10.55 -0.52
N GLY A 80 -9.97 -10.95 -1.44
CA GLY A 80 -10.34 -10.14 -2.60
C GLY A 80 -9.23 -9.93 -3.64
N ARG A 81 -8.01 -10.45 -3.41
CA ARG A 81 -6.83 -10.22 -4.28
C ARG A 81 -6.52 -8.72 -4.46
N ALA A 82 -6.81 -7.91 -3.45
CA ALA A 82 -6.51 -6.49 -3.46
C ALA A 82 -6.16 -6.01 -2.06
N LEU A 83 -5.13 -5.18 -1.96
CA LEU A 83 -4.83 -4.39 -0.77
C LEU A 83 -5.27 -2.95 -1.00
N GLU A 84 -6.06 -2.42 -0.07
CA GLU A 84 -6.59 -1.06 -0.11
C GLU A 84 -5.87 -0.15 0.89
N ILE A 85 -5.39 0.99 0.40
CA ILE A 85 -4.74 2.03 1.20
C ILE A 85 -5.55 3.31 1.01
N PRO A 86 -6.32 3.76 2.03
CA PRO A 86 -7.00 5.04 1.98
C PRO A 86 -5.99 6.18 1.87
N LEU A 87 -6.20 7.07 0.91
CA LEU A 87 -5.38 8.26 0.69
C LEU A 87 -6.15 9.54 1.04
N THR A 88 -5.55 10.37 1.86
CA THR A 88 -6.10 11.66 2.32
C THR A 88 -5.35 12.85 1.74
N ALA A 89 -5.90 14.05 1.91
CA ALA A 89 -5.23 15.28 1.48
C ALA A 89 -4.01 15.63 2.35
N ASP A 90 -3.94 15.08 3.57
CA ASP A 90 -2.88 15.33 4.53
C ASP A 90 -1.75 14.28 4.47
N ASP A 91 -1.85 13.34 3.53
CA ASP A 91 -0.86 12.28 3.39
C ASP A 91 0.44 12.79 2.78
N THR A 92 1.56 12.27 3.26
CA THR A 92 2.89 12.53 2.71
C THR A 92 3.49 11.26 2.13
N TYR A 93 3.94 11.33 0.87
CA TYR A 93 4.56 10.21 0.17
C TYR A 93 6.06 10.45 0.02
N ILE A 94 6.89 9.54 0.51
CA ILE A 94 8.34 9.65 0.46
C ILE A 94 8.94 8.44 -0.25
N LEU A 95 9.78 8.66 -1.25
CA LEU A 95 10.60 7.62 -1.87
C LEU A 95 12.07 7.76 -1.46
N GLU A 96 12.64 6.69 -0.94
CA GLU A 96 14.05 6.60 -0.57
C GLU A 96 14.58 5.21 -0.91
N ASP A 97 15.62 5.12 -1.74
CA ASP A 97 16.31 3.86 -2.10
C ASP A 97 15.37 2.71 -2.55
N GLY A 98 14.29 3.05 -3.26
CA GLY A 98 13.31 2.07 -3.74
C GLY A 98 12.27 1.63 -2.70
N ARG A 99 12.34 2.19 -1.49
CA ARG A 99 11.35 2.08 -0.43
C ARG A 99 10.43 3.30 -0.45
N LEU A 100 9.14 3.05 -0.51
CA LEU A 100 8.09 4.07 -0.50
C LEU A 100 7.45 4.10 0.88
N GLU A 101 7.35 5.28 1.48
CA GLU A 101 6.63 5.50 2.72
C GLU A 101 5.42 6.40 2.48
N ILE A 102 4.27 5.99 3.00
CA ILE A 102 3.03 6.77 3.03
C ILE A 102 2.73 7.08 4.48
N TRP A 103 2.85 8.36 4.83
CA TRP A 103 2.54 8.87 6.16
C TRP A 103 1.15 9.48 6.13
N SER A 104 0.24 8.90 6.91
CA SER A 104 -1.13 9.38 7.08
C SER A 104 -1.36 9.80 8.54
N PRO A 105 -2.42 10.57 8.83
CA PRO A 105 -2.81 10.86 10.22
C PRO A 105 -3.08 9.61 11.08
N ARG A 106 -3.37 8.46 10.46
CA ARG A 106 -3.74 7.21 11.17
C ARG A 106 -2.60 6.23 11.36
N GLY A 107 -1.58 6.32 10.51
CA GLY A 107 -0.47 5.36 10.51
C GLY A 107 0.47 5.55 9.34
N GLN A 108 1.45 4.66 9.28
CA GLN A 108 2.48 4.65 8.25
C GLN A 108 2.37 3.36 7.45
N TYR A 109 2.45 3.47 6.13
CA TYR A 109 2.66 2.34 5.23
C TYR A 109 4.07 2.41 4.68
N VAL A 110 4.75 1.27 4.66
CA VAL A 110 6.07 1.11 4.01
C VAL A 110 5.93 0.06 2.93
N LEU A 111 6.24 0.42 1.70
CA LEU A 111 6.14 -0.44 0.53
C LEU A 111 7.49 -0.61 -0.14
N GLU A 112 7.82 -1.85 -0.50
CA GLU A 112 9.07 -2.19 -1.18
C GLU A 112 8.79 -3.17 -2.34
N GLY A 113 9.12 -2.76 -3.56
CA GLY A 113 9.03 -3.62 -4.75
C GLY A 113 10.26 -4.52 -4.88
N VAL A 114 10.11 -5.81 -4.56
CA VAL A 114 11.18 -6.81 -4.66
C VAL A 114 11.04 -7.67 -5.92
N ALA A 115 12.14 -8.22 -6.44
CA ALA A 115 12.05 -9.16 -7.55
C ALA A 115 11.09 -10.29 -7.19
N LYS A 116 10.26 -10.71 -8.16
CA LYS A 116 9.34 -11.82 -7.96
C LYS A 116 10.15 -13.06 -7.57
N ASN A 117 9.84 -13.67 -6.42
CA ASN A 117 10.50 -14.91 -6.05
C ASN A 117 10.17 -15.96 -7.13
N PRO A 118 11.18 -16.61 -7.73
CA PRO A 118 10.91 -17.75 -8.61
C PRO A 118 10.25 -18.83 -7.74
N SER A 119 9.01 -19.19 -8.10
CA SER A 119 8.28 -20.33 -7.54
C SER A 119 8.97 -21.65 -7.86
#